data_AF-A0A1A9CFV0-F1
#
_entry.id   AF-A0A1A9CFV0-F1
#
_cell.length_a   1.000
_cell.length_b   1.000
_cell.length_c   1.000
_cell.angle_alpha   90.00
_cell.angle_beta   90.00
_cell.angle_gamma   90.00
#
_symmetry.space_group_name_H-M   'P 1'
#
loop_
_entity.id
_entity.type
_entity.pdbx_description
1 polymer ?
#
loop_
_entity_poly.entity_id
_entity_poly.type
_entity_poly.pdbx_seq_one_letter_code
_entity_poly.pdbx_strand_id
1 'polypeptide(L)'
;MSDPNPYADDSYKWGPPQQPGNPPTMPDGPGQGYGSTPPGAAPAYGYPQTLPDSAAQPGPGYGYPGPGGQPTQPGYNLPAQHPGQGQPGGQTAMLSFGDITVMNDGIVTPSGTMPLKGAVWTATDMSRTEEKIPTVAIVLAIVFALFCLVGLLFLLMKEKKTTGFVQVTVTSGGRHHSTMIPANAPETFQMVMAQVNTARSMSA
;
A
#
# COMPACT_ATOMS: atom_id res chain seq x y z
N MET A 1 -29.43 40.87 27.44
CA MET A 1 -30.26 40.26 26.38
C MET A 1 -29.28 39.60 25.43
N SER A 2 -29.11 38.30 25.57
CA SER A 2 -28.22 37.51 24.70
C SER A 2 -29.14 36.87 23.67
N ASP A 3 -28.97 37.22 22.40
CA ASP A 3 -29.74 36.61 21.32
C ASP A 3 -29.54 35.08 21.34
N PRO A 4 -30.63 34.29 21.32
CA PRO A 4 -30.52 32.83 21.24
C PRO A 4 -29.91 32.44 19.89
N ASN A 5 -28.85 31.63 19.93
CA ASN A 5 -28.25 31.03 18.73
C ASN A 5 -29.31 30.16 18.02
N PRO A 6 -29.75 30.51 16.79
CA PRO A 6 -30.86 29.84 16.10
C PRO A 6 -30.48 28.51 15.44
N TYR A 7 -29.32 27.96 15.77
CA TYR A 7 -28.81 26.68 15.24
C TYR A 7 -28.74 25.56 16.29
N ALA A 8 -29.36 25.75 17.47
CA ALA A 8 -29.43 24.73 18.52
C ALA A 8 -30.58 23.72 18.28
N ASP A 9 -30.79 23.29 17.04
CA ASP A 9 -31.89 22.39 16.67
C ASP A 9 -31.35 20.97 16.37
N ASP A 10 -31.48 20.12 17.40
CA ASP A 10 -31.85 18.69 17.45
C ASP A 10 -31.50 17.70 16.31
N SER A 11 -30.48 17.96 15.50
CA SER A 11 -30.16 17.12 14.32
C SER A 11 -29.19 15.95 14.55
N TYR A 12 -28.69 15.72 15.77
CA TYR A 12 -27.76 14.60 16.06
C TYR A 12 -28.39 13.40 16.78
N LYS A 13 -29.72 13.29 16.84
CA LYS A 13 -30.39 12.13 17.41
C LYS A 13 -30.54 10.99 16.40
N TRP A 14 -29.43 10.35 16.05
CA TRP A 14 -29.45 9.04 15.38
C TRP A 14 -28.78 7.99 16.27
N GLY A 15 -29.62 7.20 16.93
CA GLY A 15 -29.25 6.03 17.73
C GLY A 15 -30.52 5.44 18.37
N PRO A 16 -30.71 4.11 18.36
CA PRO A 16 -31.89 3.50 18.96
C PRO A 16 -31.94 3.77 20.48
N PRO A 17 -33.13 3.89 21.09
CA PRO A 17 -33.30 4.30 22.48
C PRO A 17 -32.70 3.27 23.45
N GLN A 18 -31.97 3.74 24.47
CA GLN A 18 -31.51 2.88 25.56
C GLN A 18 -32.71 2.44 26.41
N GLN A 19 -32.93 1.12 26.46
CA GLN A 19 -33.98 0.53 27.28
C GLN A 19 -33.46 0.29 28.71
N PRO A 20 -34.21 0.64 29.77
CA PRO A 20 -33.78 0.50 31.16
C PRO A 20 -33.60 -0.98 31.55
N GLY A 21 -32.47 -1.28 32.20
CA GLY A 21 -32.08 -2.64 32.58
C GLY A 21 -33.03 -3.30 33.57
N ASN A 22 -33.33 -4.58 33.33
CA ASN A 22 -33.94 -5.47 34.30
C ASN A 22 -32.95 -6.61 34.61
N PRO A 23 -32.82 -7.04 35.88
CA PRO A 23 -31.79 -7.99 36.30
C PRO A 23 -32.11 -9.41 35.84
N PRO A 24 -31.11 -10.26 35.52
CA PRO A 24 -31.38 -11.64 35.16
C PRO A 24 -31.78 -12.47 36.37
N THR A 25 -32.96 -13.09 36.31
CA THR A 25 -33.36 -14.23 37.16
C THR A 25 -32.50 -15.45 36.84
N MET A 26 -31.82 -16.02 37.83
CA MET A 26 -31.14 -17.32 37.73
C MET A 26 -32.12 -18.46 38.03
N PRO A 27 -31.98 -19.62 37.37
CA PRO A 27 -32.21 -20.89 38.05
C PRO A 27 -31.03 -21.87 37.88
N ASP A 28 -30.47 -22.21 39.04
CA ASP A 28 -29.92 -23.48 39.53
C ASP A 28 -29.11 -24.42 38.62
N GLY A 29 -27.82 -24.53 38.95
CA GLY A 29 -26.95 -25.67 38.63
C GLY A 29 -25.67 -25.64 39.51
N PRO A 30 -25.30 -26.74 40.21
CA PRO A 30 -24.36 -26.67 41.34
C PRO A 30 -22.89 -26.82 40.95
N GLY A 31 -22.05 -25.90 41.45
CA GLY A 31 -20.82 -26.27 42.17
C GLY A 31 -19.50 -26.37 41.41
N GLN A 32 -18.63 -25.39 41.73
CA GLN A 32 -17.19 -25.52 42.07
C GLN A 32 -16.14 -25.24 40.98
N GLY A 33 -15.42 -24.12 41.15
CA GLY A 33 -14.06 -23.92 40.63
C GLY A 33 -13.71 -22.55 40.02
N TYR A 34 -14.00 -21.42 40.69
CA TYR A 34 -13.54 -20.10 40.21
C TYR A 34 -12.05 -19.88 40.54
N GLY A 35 -11.20 -20.09 39.54
CA GLY A 35 -9.87 -19.47 39.46
C GLY A 35 -9.96 -18.20 38.62
N SER A 36 -9.66 -17.06 39.22
CA SER A 36 -9.72 -15.73 38.60
C SER A 36 -8.69 -15.60 37.47
N THR A 37 -9.13 -15.32 36.25
CA THR A 37 -8.26 -14.87 35.15
C THR A 37 -7.95 -13.36 35.30
N PRO A 38 -6.70 -12.91 35.09
CA PRO A 38 -6.36 -11.49 35.11
C PRO A 38 -6.83 -10.79 33.82
N PRO A 39 -7.08 -9.47 33.84
CA PRO A 39 -7.54 -8.73 32.67
C PRO A 39 -6.37 -8.50 31.70
N GLY A 40 -6.47 -9.04 30.47
CA GLY A 40 -5.46 -8.78 29.43
C GLY A 40 -5.41 -9.71 28.21
N ALA A 41 -6.33 -10.65 28.01
CA ALA A 41 -6.31 -11.55 26.86
C ALA A 41 -7.10 -10.99 25.66
N ALA A 42 -6.44 -10.85 24.51
CA ALA A 42 -7.04 -10.48 23.22
C ALA A 42 -7.92 -11.62 22.67
N PRO A 43 -9.01 -11.32 21.91
CA PRO A 43 -9.85 -12.36 21.33
C PRO A 43 -9.15 -13.02 20.14
N ALA A 44 -8.93 -14.32 20.24
CA ALA A 44 -8.55 -15.16 19.11
C ALA A 44 -9.78 -15.41 18.22
N TYR A 45 -9.83 -14.78 17.05
CA TYR A 45 -10.75 -15.17 15.98
C TYR A 45 -10.04 -16.15 15.05
N GLY A 46 -10.49 -17.40 15.12
CA GLY A 46 -9.99 -18.50 14.30
C GLY A 46 -10.72 -18.66 12.97
N TYR A 47 -10.03 -19.31 12.04
CA TYR A 47 -10.60 -20.16 11.00
C TYR A 47 -9.69 -21.40 10.89
N PRO A 48 -10.22 -22.63 10.88
CA PRO A 48 -9.43 -23.80 10.52
C PRO A 48 -9.48 -23.96 8.99
N GLN A 49 -8.40 -23.59 8.29
CA GLN A 49 -8.21 -24.01 6.90
C GLN A 49 -7.34 -25.27 6.93
N THR A 50 -7.95 -26.44 6.72
CA THR A 50 -7.22 -27.69 6.54
C THR A 50 -6.49 -27.66 5.20
N LEU A 51 -5.16 -27.75 5.23
CA LEU A 51 -4.33 -27.90 4.04
C LEU A 51 -4.68 -29.23 3.33
N PRO A 52 -4.78 -29.28 1.99
CA PRO A 52 -4.88 -30.53 1.25
C PRO A 52 -3.57 -31.34 1.31
N ASP A 53 -3.67 -32.66 1.38
CA ASP A 53 -2.59 -33.66 1.51
C ASP A 53 -1.53 -33.66 0.39
N SER A 54 -1.65 -32.77 -0.60
CA SER A 54 -0.65 -32.57 -1.66
C SER A 54 0.57 -31.74 -1.22
N ALA A 55 0.61 -31.24 0.03
CA ALA A 55 1.78 -30.55 0.60
C ALA A 55 2.85 -31.47 1.20
N ALA A 56 2.62 -32.79 1.21
CA ALA A 56 3.46 -33.77 1.92
C ALA A 56 4.38 -34.61 1.01
N GLN A 57 4.87 -34.07 -0.11
CA GLN A 57 5.80 -34.79 -0.98
C GLN A 57 7.18 -34.10 -1.05
N PRO A 58 8.27 -34.76 -0.59
CA PRO A 58 9.62 -34.22 -0.72
C PRO A 58 10.09 -34.35 -2.17
N GLY A 59 10.15 -33.22 -2.88
CA GLY A 59 10.75 -33.13 -4.22
C GLY A 59 12.29 -33.04 -4.14
N PRO A 60 13.03 -33.64 -5.10
CA PRO A 60 14.48 -33.72 -5.07
C PRO A 60 15.15 -32.35 -5.27
N GLY A 61 16.19 -32.11 -4.45
CA GLY A 61 16.98 -30.88 -4.46
C GLY A 61 17.68 -30.62 -5.79
N TYR A 62 17.62 -29.36 -6.22
CA TYR A 62 18.45 -28.83 -7.30
C TYR A 62 19.21 -27.60 -6.80
N GLY A 63 20.49 -27.59 -7.12
CA GLY A 63 21.52 -26.82 -6.46
C GLY A 63 21.57 -25.33 -6.81
N TYR A 64 22.24 -24.62 -5.91
CA TYR A 64 22.64 -23.23 -6.02
C TYR A 64 23.80 -23.07 -7.02
N PRO A 65 23.75 -22.14 -7.98
CA PRO A 65 24.95 -21.54 -8.55
C PRO A 65 25.26 -20.23 -7.80
N GLY A 66 26.51 -20.11 -7.34
CA GLY A 66 27.03 -18.95 -6.61
C GLY A 66 27.16 -17.66 -7.44
N PRO A 67 27.76 -16.61 -6.85
CA PRO A 67 27.73 -15.26 -7.39
C PRO A 67 28.72 -15.10 -8.54
N GLY A 68 28.23 -14.96 -9.77
CA GLY A 68 29.07 -14.65 -10.92
C GLY A 68 28.25 -14.52 -12.20
N GLY A 69 28.24 -13.31 -12.77
CA GLY A 69 27.81 -13.06 -14.15
C GLY A 69 26.50 -12.31 -14.31
N GLN A 70 26.53 -10.98 -14.24
CA GLN A 70 25.49 -10.14 -14.84
C GLN A 70 25.64 -10.19 -16.38
N PRO A 71 24.60 -10.48 -17.16
CA PRO A 71 24.58 -10.15 -18.57
C PRO A 71 24.37 -8.63 -18.72
N THR A 72 25.38 -7.96 -19.27
CA THR A 72 25.34 -6.56 -19.67
C THR A 72 24.26 -6.32 -20.73
N GLN A 73 23.18 -5.64 -20.37
CA GLN A 73 22.26 -5.04 -21.34
C GLN A 73 22.71 -3.61 -21.69
N PRO A 74 22.69 -3.20 -22.98
CA PRO A 74 23.13 -1.87 -23.38
C PRO A 74 21.99 -0.86 -23.32
N GLY A 75 22.27 0.29 -22.69
CA GLY A 75 21.71 1.58 -23.10
C GLY A 75 20.36 1.99 -22.52
N TYR A 76 20.31 2.31 -21.23
CA TYR A 76 19.40 3.33 -20.71
C TYR A 76 20.18 4.27 -19.80
N ASN A 77 20.24 5.54 -20.20
CA ASN A 77 21.01 6.59 -19.54
C ASN A 77 20.24 7.04 -18.30
N LEU A 78 20.41 6.35 -17.18
CA LEU A 78 19.99 6.90 -15.88
C LEU A 78 20.93 8.07 -15.53
N PRO A 79 20.40 9.20 -15.01
CA PRO A 79 21.26 10.24 -14.45
C PRO A 79 22.07 9.64 -13.31
N ALA A 80 23.39 9.70 -13.45
CA ALA A 80 24.35 9.22 -12.47
C ALA A 80 24.05 9.85 -11.11
N GLN A 81 23.78 9.01 -10.11
CA GLN A 81 23.75 9.43 -8.71
C GLN A 81 25.11 10.03 -8.37
N HIS A 82 25.15 11.32 -8.06
CA HIS A 82 26.36 12.00 -7.59
C HIS A 82 26.88 11.31 -6.32
N PRO A 83 28.10 10.76 -6.31
CA PRO A 83 28.74 10.33 -5.08
C PRO A 83 29.49 11.53 -4.52
N GLY A 84 29.01 12.10 -3.41
CA GLY A 84 29.82 13.04 -2.65
C GLY A 84 29.06 14.10 -1.88
N GLN A 85 28.65 13.76 -0.66
CA GLN A 85 28.91 14.59 0.53
C GLN A 85 28.87 13.66 1.75
N GLY A 86 30.00 13.56 2.44
CA GLY A 86 30.23 12.56 3.47
C GLY A 86 29.33 12.75 4.69
N GLN A 87 28.60 11.68 5.04
CA GLN A 87 27.97 11.51 6.35
C GLN A 87 28.88 10.58 7.18
N PRO A 88 29.31 10.95 8.41
CA PRO A 88 30.11 10.07 9.24
C PRO A 88 29.24 8.92 9.77
N GLY A 89 29.57 7.69 9.35
CA GLY A 89 28.85 6.46 9.73
C GLY A 89 27.92 5.98 8.61
N GLY A 90 28.42 5.07 7.78
CA GLY A 90 27.73 4.54 6.60
C GLY A 90 26.43 3.81 6.96
N GLN A 91 25.31 4.53 6.93
CA GLN A 91 23.98 3.94 6.92
C GLN A 91 23.60 3.67 5.46
N THR A 92 23.39 2.39 5.13
CA THR A 92 22.94 1.98 3.78
C THR A 92 21.45 2.23 3.68
N ALA A 93 21.02 2.93 2.62
CA ALA A 93 19.60 3.09 2.33
C ALA A 93 19.01 1.73 1.93
N MET A 94 18.01 1.26 2.68
CA MET A 94 17.33 -0.01 2.43
C MET A 94 16.21 0.15 1.41
N LEU A 95 15.49 1.27 1.49
CA LEU A 95 14.34 1.58 0.65
C LEU A 95 14.20 3.09 0.50
N SER A 96 13.64 3.55 -0.62
CA SER A 96 13.36 4.96 -0.83
C SER A 96 12.02 5.15 -1.53
N PHE A 97 11.28 6.17 -1.10
CA PHE A 97 10.05 6.64 -1.71
C PHE A 97 10.23 8.11 -2.04
N GLY A 98 10.54 8.44 -3.30
CA GLY A 98 10.78 9.83 -3.71
C GLY A 98 11.88 10.49 -2.87
N ASP A 99 11.48 11.37 -1.95
CA ASP A 99 12.32 12.12 -1.02
C ASP A 99 12.43 11.48 0.39
N ILE A 100 11.72 10.40 0.67
CA ILE A 100 11.82 9.61 1.90
C ILE A 100 12.86 8.51 1.70
N THR A 101 13.79 8.38 2.64
CA THR A 101 14.78 7.30 2.64
C THR A 101 14.67 6.51 3.94
N VAL A 102 14.50 5.19 3.84
CA VAL A 102 14.50 4.26 4.96
C VAL A 102 15.91 3.70 5.13
N MET A 103 16.50 3.93 6.30
CA MET A 103 17.78 3.40 6.73
C MET A 103 17.56 2.29 7.76
N ASN A 104 18.64 1.60 8.16
CA ASN A 104 18.56 0.52 9.16
C ASN A 104 17.99 0.96 10.52
N ASP A 105 18.28 2.18 10.96
CA ASP A 105 17.93 2.68 12.31
C ASP A 105 16.93 3.85 12.29
N GLY A 106 16.56 4.34 11.12
CA GLY A 106 15.74 5.54 11.01
C GLY A 106 15.21 5.82 9.62
N ILE A 107 14.31 6.80 9.55
CA ILE A 107 13.73 7.29 8.30
C ILE A 107 14.19 8.73 8.14
N VAL A 108 14.78 9.05 7.00
CA VAL A 108 15.25 10.38 6.64
C VAL A 108 14.25 11.02 5.70
N THR A 109 13.76 12.20 6.07
CA THR A 109 12.92 13.04 5.22
C THR A 109 13.48 14.46 5.18
N PRO A 110 13.04 15.33 4.24
CA PRO A 110 13.42 16.74 4.23
C PRO A 110 13.08 17.49 5.52
N SER A 111 12.07 17.03 6.25
CA SER A 111 11.64 17.59 7.54
C SER A 111 12.50 17.12 8.72
N GLY A 112 13.52 16.30 8.45
CA GLY A 112 14.43 15.71 9.43
C GLY A 112 14.28 14.19 9.53
N THR A 113 14.98 13.61 10.50
CA THR A 113 14.91 12.17 10.75
C THR A 113 13.77 11.81 11.71
N MET A 114 13.21 10.62 11.56
CA MET A 114 12.19 10.05 12.44
C MET A 114 12.51 8.57 12.73
N PRO A 115 12.11 8.03 13.90
CA PRO A 115 12.46 6.66 14.27
C PRO A 115 11.80 5.66 13.32
N LEU A 116 12.51 4.60 12.95
CA LEU A 116 11.95 3.54 12.12
C LEU A 116 10.95 2.70 12.91
N LYS A 117 11.26 2.40 14.18
CA LYS A 117 10.39 1.62 15.06
C LYS A 117 9.10 2.35 15.38
N GLY A 118 7.97 1.66 15.18
CA GLY A 118 6.64 2.21 15.37
C GLY A 118 6.18 3.15 14.24
N ALA A 119 6.93 3.25 13.14
CA ALA A 119 6.49 4.03 11.99
C ALA A 119 5.28 3.37 11.30
N VAL A 120 4.25 4.17 11.05
CA VAL A 120 3.04 3.76 10.34
C VAL A 120 3.13 4.23 8.89
N TRP A 121 2.97 3.31 7.95
CA TRP A 121 3.07 3.56 6.53
C TRP A 121 1.74 3.34 5.79
N THR A 122 1.35 4.34 5.01
CA THR A 122 0.12 4.34 4.20
C THR A 122 0.45 4.67 2.76
N ALA A 123 -0.19 3.97 1.80
CA ALA A 123 -0.14 4.31 0.39
C ALA A 123 -1.56 4.46 -0.16
N THR A 124 -1.79 5.53 -0.91
CA THR A 124 -3.08 5.84 -1.53
C THR A 124 -2.89 6.00 -3.03
N ASP A 125 -3.68 5.26 -3.82
CA ASP A 125 -3.68 5.36 -5.27
C ASP A 125 -4.53 6.56 -5.72
N MET A 126 -3.91 7.52 -6.40
CA MET A 126 -4.59 8.63 -7.09
C MET A 126 -4.35 8.55 -8.61
N SER A 127 -4.01 7.37 -9.13
CA SER A 127 -3.85 7.12 -10.55
C SER A 127 -5.19 6.83 -11.23
N ARG A 128 -5.26 7.16 -12.52
CA ARG A 128 -6.40 6.90 -13.39
C ARG A 128 -5.91 6.34 -14.71
N THR A 129 -6.57 5.29 -15.17
CA THR A 129 -6.27 4.65 -16.45
C THR A 129 -7.39 4.97 -17.43
N GLU A 130 -7.05 5.68 -18.49
CA GLU A 130 -7.98 6.09 -19.54
C GLU A 130 -7.65 5.31 -20.82
N GLU A 131 -8.69 4.84 -21.53
CA GLU A 131 -8.53 4.19 -22.83
C GLU A 131 -8.85 5.20 -23.95
N LYS A 132 -7.87 5.48 -24.81
CA LYS A 132 -8.01 6.44 -25.92
C LYS A 132 -7.69 5.78 -27.26
N ILE A 133 -8.44 6.13 -28.30
CA ILE A 133 -8.08 5.76 -29.68
C ILE A 133 -6.90 6.65 -30.10
N PRO A 134 -5.73 6.07 -30.47
CA PRO A 134 -4.56 6.86 -30.82
C PRO A 134 -4.81 7.60 -32.14
N THR A 135 -4.35 8.85 -32.24
CA THR A 135 -4.53 9.66 -33.45
C THR A 135 -3.92 8.98 -34.68
N VAL A 136 -2.82 8.25 -34.51
CA VAL A 136 -2.18 7.45 -35.58
C VAL A 136 -3.14 6.39 -36.13
N ALA A 137 -3.92 5.71 -35.27
CA ALA A 137 -4.90 4.74 -35.73
C ALA A 137 -5.99 5.38 -36.60
N ILE A 138 -6.43 6.59 -36.25
CA ILE A 138 -7.41 7.35 -37.03
C ILE A 138 -6.83 7.72 -38.40
N VAL A 139 -5.58 8.22 -38.43
CA VAL A 139 -4.90 8.61 -39.68
C VAL A 139 -4.71 7.40 -40.60
N LEU A 140 -4.22 6.28 -40.06
CA LEU A 140 -4.04 5.05 -40.83
C LEU A 140 -5.39 4.50 -41.33
N ALA A 141 -6.44 4.61 -40.52
CA ALA A 141 -7.78 4.21 -40.94
C ALA A 141 -8.25 4.99 -42.18
N ILE A 142 -8.06 6.31 -42.20
CA ILE A 142 -8.44 7.17 -43.33
C ILE A 142 -7.66 6.80 -44.60
N VAL A 143 -6.34 6.61 -44.50
CA VAL A 143 -5.47 6.31 -45.65
C VAL A 143 -5.78 4.94 -46.24
N PHE A 144 -5.93 3.90 -45.41
CA PHE A 144 -6.15 2.53 -45.88
C PHE A 144 -7.60 2.16 -46.15
N ALA A 145 -8.58 2.93 -45.65
CA ALA A 145 -9.99 2.69 -45.95
C ALA A 145 -10.27 2.78 -47.46
N LEU A 146 -9.64 3.75 -48.14
CA LEU A 146 -9.82 3.96 -49.58
C LEU A 146 -9.17 2.87 -50.44
N PHE A 147 -8.11 2.23 -49.94
CA PHE A 147 -7.33 1.26 -50.71
C PHE A 147 -7.71 -0.20 -50.42
N CYS A 148 -8.28 -0.52 -49.25
CA CYS A 148 -8.47 -1.93 -48.87
C CYS A 148 -9.53 -2.21 -47.78
N LEU A 149 -10.27 -1.24 -47.23
CA LEU A 149 -11.15 -1.41 -46.05
C LEU A 149 -10.47 -1.92 -44.76
N VAL A 150 -9.24 -2.45 -44.83
CA VAL A 150 -8.38 -2.86 -43.71
C VAL A 150 -8.09 -1.69 -42.76
N GLY A 151 -8.20 -0.44 -43.23
CA GLY A 151 -8.14 0.77 -42.42
C GLY A 151 -9.08 0.75 -41.19
N LEU A 152 -10.25 0.11 -41.33
CA LEU A 152 -11.24 0.05 -40.24
C LEU A 152 -10.75 -0.80 -39.05
N LEU A 153 -9.90 -1.81 -39.27
CA LEU A 153 -9.28 -2.59 -38.20
C LEU A 153 -8.44 -1.69 -37.27
N PHE A 154 -7.79 -0.65 -37.82
CA PHE A 154 -6.97 0.24 -37.01
C PHE A 154 -7.79 1.04 -36.00
N LEU A 155 -9.09 1.29 -36.23
CA LEU A 155 -9.95 1.94 -35.23
C LEU A 155 -10.20 1.07 -33.98
N LEU A 156 -9.95 -0.25 -34.05
CA LEU A 156 -9.96 -1.12 -32.86
C LEU A 156 -8.68 -0.98 -32.02
N MET A 157 -7.64 -0.33 -32.53
CA MET A 157 -6.43 -0.06 -31.75
C MET A 157 -6.79 0.92 -30.63
N LYS A 158 -6.76 0.44 -29.38
CA LYS A 158 -6.93 1.26 -28.18
C LYS A 158 -5.60 1.38 -27.46
N GLU A 159 -5.24 2.59 -27.10
CA GLU A 159 -4.09 2.88 -26.26
C GLU A 159 -4.58 3.07 -24.82
N LYS A 160 -3.96 2.37 -23.87
CA LYS A 160 -4.19 2.57 -22.44
C LYS A 160 -3.17 3.57 -21.94
N LYS A 161 -3.61 4.68 -21.34
CA LYS A 161 -2.73 5.64 -20.68
C LYS A 161 -3.05 5.70 -19.20
N THR A 162 -2.05 5.42 -18.38
CA THR A 162 -2.12 5.62 -16.93
C THR A 162 -1.47 6.95 -16.59
N THR A 163 -2.17 7.76 -15.80
CA THR A 163 -1.70 9.07 -15.33
C THR A 163 -2.09 9.25 -13.87
N GLY A 164 -1.36 10.09 -13.15
CA GLY A 164 -1.61 10.39 -11.74
C GLY A 164 -0.44 10.01 -10.84
N PHE A 165 -0.73 9.82 -9.55
CA PHE A 165 0.30 9.63 -8.52
C PHE A 165 -0.15 8.61 -7.49
N VAL A 166 0.82 7.94 -6.86
CA VAL A 166 0.64 7.18 -5.64
C VAL A 166 1.19 8.01 -4.50
N GLN A 167 0.34 8.37 -3.54
CA GLN A 167 0.77 9.11 -2.37
C GLN A 167 1.24 8.13 -1.30
N VAL A 168 2.47 8.27 -0.83
CA VAL A 168 3.02 7.49 0.28
C VAL A 168 3.20 8.41 1.47
N THR A 169 2.67 8.00 2.62
CA THR A 169 2.73 8.76 3.88
C THR A 169 3.35 7.91 4.96
N VAL A 170 4.24 8.51 5.73
CA VAL A 170 4.87 7.92 6.89
C VAL A 170 4.62 8.78 8.13
N THR A 171 4.24 8.14 9.23
CA THR A 171 4.03 8.79 10.52
C THR A 171 4.85 8.09 11.58
N SER A 172 5.74 8.81 12.28
CA SER A 172 6.58 8.27 13.33
C SER A 172 7.03 9.34 14.32
N GLY A 173 7.11 9.01 15.61
CA GLY A 173 7.61 9.92 16.65
C GLY A 173 6.89 11.27 16.71
N GLY A 174 5.59 11.30 16.40
CA GLY A 174 4.78 12.53 16.35
C GLY A 174 4.98 13.39 15.08
N ARG A 175 5.81 12.94 14.13
CA ARG A 175 6.01 13.58 12.83
C ARG A 175 5.30 12.81 11.73
N HIS A 176 4.91 13.51 10.67
CA HIS A 176 4.37 12.90 9.46
C HIS A 176 5.04 13.52 8.23
N HIS A 177 5.29 12.71 7.21
CA HIS A 177 5.81 13.16 5.92
C HIS A 177 5.11 12.41 4.79
N SER A 178 4.86 13.08 3.68
CA SER A 178 4.19 12.49 2.53
C SER A 178 4.91 12.83 1.24
N THR A 179 4.93 11.88 0.32
CA THR A 179 5.58 12.00 -0.98
C THR A 179 4.68 11.44 -2.07
N MET A 180 4.85 11.95 -3.30
CA MET A 180 4.04 11.54 -4.45
C MET A 180 4.92 10.83 -5.47
N ILE A 181 4.60 9.58 -5.76
CA ILE A 181 5.29 8.75 -6.74
C ILE A 181 4.48 8.77 -8.05
N PRO A 182 5.06 9.14 -9.20
CA PRO A 182 4.33 9.19 -10.46
C PRO A 182 3.87 7.79 -10.89
N ALA A 183 2.58 7.66 -11.21
CA ALA A 183 1.99 6.41 -11.70
C ALA A 183 2.08 6.35 -13.23
N ASN A 184 3.19 5.80 -13.74
CA ASN A 184 3.44 5.67 -15.18
C ASN A 184 2.75 4.45 -15.80
N ALA A 185 2.39 3.47 -14.97
CA ALA A 185 1.77 2.23 -15.39
C ALA A 185 0.80 1.69 -14.32
N PRO A 186 -0.22 0.87 -14.68
CA PRO A 186 -1.18 0.32 -13.72
C PRO A 186 -0.54 -0.48 -12.57
N GLU A 187 0.60 -1.12 -12.83
CA GLU A 187 1.36 -1.92 -11.86
C GLU A 187 2.14 -1.06 -10.85
N THR A 188 2.24 0.26 -11.05
CA THR A 188 3.01 1.15 -10.16
C THR A 188 2.49 1.08 -8.73
N PHE A 189 1.18 1.06 -8.54
CA PHE A 189 0.58 0.97 -7.20
C PHE A 189 0.92 -0.36 -6.50
N GLN A 190 0.89 -1.48 -7.22
CA GLN A 190 1.24 -2.80 -6.68
C GLN A 190 2.70 -2.82 -6.20
N MET A 191 3.62 -2.29 -6.99
CA MET A 191 5.03 -2.17 -6.64
C MET A 191 5.23 -1.28 -5.39
N VAL A 192 4.63 -0.09 -5.37
CA VAL A 192 4.72 0.81 -4.21
C VAL A 192 4.13 0.16 -2.97
N MET A 193 3.01 -0.56 -3.09
CA MET A 193 2.40 -1.26 -1.98
C MET A 193 3.30 -2.38 -1.43
N ALA A 194 3.99 -3.13 -2.32
CA ALA A 194 4.96 -4.14 -1.90
C ALA A 194 6.13 -3.51 -1.11
N GLN A 195 6.67 -2.39 -1.60
CA GLN A 195 7.71 -1.62 -0.90
C GLN A 195 7.22 -1.10 0.46
N VAL A 196 6.00 -0.58 0.52
CA VAL A 196 5.38 -0.13 1.78
C VAL A 196 5.20 -1.29 2.76
N ASN A 197 4.85 -2.49 2.30
CA ASN A 197 4.79 -3.67 3.16
C ASN A 197 6.18 -4.05 3.71
N THR A 198 7.24 -3.93 2.90
CA THR A 198 8.62 -4.07 3.39
C THR A 198 8.97 -2.99 4.42
N ALA A 199 8.55 -1.74 4.20
CA ALA A 199 8.77 -0.66 5.16
C ALA A 199 8.05 -0.93 6.50
N ARG A 200 6.83 -1.44 6.46
CA ARG A 200 6.08 -1.86 7.65
C ARG A 200 6.78 -2.98 8.41
N SER A 201 7.33 -3.99 7.72
CA SER A 201 8.04 -5.07 8.40
C SER A 201 9.33 -4.61 9.07
N MET A 202 10.02 -3.62 8.50
CA MET A 202 11.19 -2.99 9.12
C MET A 202 10.82 -2.12 10.34
N SER A 203 9.62 -1.54 10.32
CA SER A 203 9.10 -0.63 11.35
C SER A 203 8.49 -1.36 12.56
N ALA A 204 8.21 -2.66 12.42
CA ALA A 204 7.66 -3.52 13.47
C ALA A 204 8.64 -3.78 14.62
#